data_AF-A0A2E1H2U9-F1
#
_entry.id   AF-A0A2E1H2U9-F1
#
_cell.length_a   1.000
_cell.length_b   1.000
_cell.length_c   1.000
_cell.angle_alpha   90.00
_cell.angle_beta   90.00
_cell.angle_gamma   90.00
#
_symmetry.space_group_name_H-M   'P 1'
#
loop_
_entity.id
_entity.type
_entity.pdbx_description
1 polymer ?
#
loop_
_entity_poly.entity_id
_entity_poly.type
_entity_poly.pdbx_seq_one_letter_code
_entity_poly.pdbx_strand_id
1 'polypeptide(L)'
;MSIALLIIILLLVALAATTWISRGIPAKSIFILICSLLAVQCLGGALHAWGEPPRSISWTAAWGLGGILAAGLALLRYQRP
;
A
#
# COMPACT_ATOMS: atom_id res chain seq x y z
N MET A 1 13.20 -14.32 -0.06
CA MET A 1 11.77 -14.11 -0.41
C MET A 1 11.23 -15.39 -1.02
N SER A 2 10.08 -15.88 -0.55
CA SER A 2 9.46 -17.07 -1.16
C SER A 2 8.83 -16.71 -2.51
N ILE A 3 8.83 -17.66 -3.46
CA ILE A 3 8.21 -17.48 -4.79
C ILE A 3 6.74 -17.08 -4.67
N ALA A 4 6.02 -17.65 -3.70
CA ALA A 4 4.63 -17.31 -3.42
C ALA A 4 4.43 -15.82 -3.07
N LEU A 5 5.30 -15.26 -2.22
CA LEU A 5 5.22 -13.86 -1.81
C LEU A 5 5.49 -12.92 -3.00
N LEU A 6 6.44 -13.27 -3.87
CA LEU A 6 6.70 -12.53 -5.11
C LEU A 6 5.46 -12.53 -6.02
N ILE A 7 4.82 -13.69 -6.22
CA ILE A 7 3.61 -13.81 -7.05
C ILE A 7 2.48 -12.93 -6.51
N ILE A 8 2.25 -12.92 -5.19
CA ILE A 8 1.22 -12.10 -4.55
C ILE A 8 1.49 -10.60 -4.76
N ILE A 9 2.75 -10.17 -4.61
CA ILE A 9 3.13 -8.77 -4.88
C ILE A 9 2.84 -8.40 -6.34
N LEU A 10 3.25 -9.24 -7.29
CA LEU A 10 3.02 -9.00 -8.71
C LEU A 10 1.52 -8.92 -9.04
N LEU A 11 0.69 -9.79 -8.43
CA LEU A 11 -0.77 -9.74 -8.56
C LEU A 11 -1.36 -8.45 -8.02
N LEU A 12 -0.91 -7.99 -6.84
CA LEU A 12 -1.36 -6.72 -6.25
C LEU A 12 -0.98 -5.52 -7.12
N VAL A 13 0.23 -5.53 -7.68
CA VAL A 13 0.70 -4.48 -8.60
C VAL A 13 -0.12 -4.48 -9.90
N ALA A 14 -0.37 -5.65 -10.48
CA ALA A 14 -1.20 -5.78 -11.68
C ALA A 14 -2.64 -5.33 -11.42
N LEU A 15 -3.20 -5.68 -10.25
CA LEU A 15 -4.55 -5.27 -9.86
C LEU A 15 -4.64 -3.75 -9.63
N ALA A 16 -3.65 -3.15 -8.98
CA ALA A 16 -3.58 -1.70 -8.82
C ALA A 16 -3.46 -0.97 -10.18
N ALA A 17 -2.63 -1.48 -11.10
CA ALA A 17 -2.47 -0.91 -12.43
C ALA A 17 -3.76 -1.01 -13.27
N THR A 18 -4.40 -2.18 -13.28
CA THR A 18 -5.66 -2.40 -14.03
C THR A 18 -6.80 -1.56 -13.48
N THR A 19 -6.93 -1.46 -12.15
CA THR A 19 -7.97 -0.65 -11.50
C THR A 19 -7.70 0.86 -11.60
N TRP A 20 -6.46 1.29 -11.82
CA TRP A 20 -6.12 2.68 -12.11
C TRP A 20 -6.56 3.13 -13.51
N ILE A 21 -6.36 2.27 -14.52
CA ILE A 21 -6.71 2.55 -15.92
C ILE A 21 -8.23 2.46 -16.15
N SER A 22 -8.88 1.51 -15.47
CA SER A 22 -10.31 1.28 -15.61
C SER A 22 -11.14 2.49 -15.14
N ARG A 23 -12.22 2.80 -15.84
CA ARG A 23 -13.19 3.84 -15.43
C ARG A 23 -14.37 3.19 -14.72
N GLY A 24 -14.96 3.90 -13.77
CA GLY A 24 -16.15 3.46 -13.04
C GLY A 24 -15.95 3.33 -11.53
N ILE A 25 -17.06 3.48 -10.82
CA ILE A 25 -17.16 3.38 -9.35
C ILE A 25 -16.53 2.10 -8.79
N PRO A 26 -16.76 0.88 -9.33
CA PRO A 26 -16.21 -0.33 -8.72
C PRO A 26 -14.67 -0.38 -8.80
N ALA A 27 -14.08 -0.01 -9.95
CA ALA A 27 -12.62 0.03 -10.10
C ALA A 27 -11.99 1.06 -9.17
N LYS A 28 -12.64 2.22 -8.99
CA LYS A 28 -12.22 3.26 -8.05
C LYS A 28 -12.26 2.75 -6.62
N SER A 29 -13.35 2.12 -6.20
CA SER A 29 -13.51 1.55 -4.86
C SER A 29 -12.49 0.46 -4.56
N ILE A 30 -12.23 -0.46 -5.50
CA ILE A 30 -11.24 -1.53 -5.33
C ILE A 30 -9.83 -0.95 -5.19
N PHE A 31 -9.45 0.02 -6.04
CA PHE A 31 -8.13 0.66 -5.93
C PHE A 31 -7.96 1.36 -4.57
N ILE A 32 -8.95 2.14 -4.14
CA ILE A 32 -8.91 2.84 -2.85
C ILE A 32 -8.82 1.84 -1.71
N LEU A 33 -9.56 0.72 -1.78
CA LEU A 33 -9.51 -0.34 -0.77
C LEU A 33 -8.11 -0.95 -0.67
N ILE A 34 -7.49 -1.31 -1.80
CA ILE A 34 -6.13 -1.85 -1.85
C ILE A 34 -5.13 -0.86 -1.23
N CYS A 35 -5.18 0.40 -1.64
CA CYS A 35 -4.30 1.43 -1.10
C CYS A 35 -4.52 1.67 0.41
N SER A 36 -5.77 1.62 0.87
CA SER A 36 -6.10 1.79 2.29
C SER A 36 -5.57 0.62 3.13
N LEU A 37 -5.75 -0.61 2.66
CA LEU A 37 -5.19 -1.81 3.31
C LEU A 37 -3.66 -1.76 3.37
N LEU A 38 -3.02 -1.31 2.30
CA LEU A 38 -1.57 -1.14 2.25
C LEU A 38 -1.09 -0.06 3.24
N ALA A 39 -1.80 1.06 3.31
CA ALA A 39 -1.49 2.12 4.28
C ALA A 39 -1.58 1.63 5.73
N VAL A 40 -2.61 0.84 6.06
CA VAL A 40 -2.77 0.23 7.40
C VAL A 40 -1.65 -0.77 7.68
N GLN A 41 -1.30 -1.64 6.74
CA GLN A 41 -0.17 -2.55 6.90
C GLN A 41 1.15 -1.80 7.12
N CYS A 42 1.38 -0.73 6.36
CA CYS A 42 2.55 0.12 6.53
C CYS A 42 2.59 0.79 7.91
N LEU A 43 1.45 1.26 8.42
CA LEU A 43 1.37 1.80 9.77
C LEU A 43 1.68 0.74 10.83
N GLY A 44 1.11 -0.47 10.68
CA GLY A 44 1.41 -1.60 11.56
C GLY A 44 2.90 -1.99 11.53
N GLY A 45 3.50 -2.03 10.35
CA GLY A 45 4.93 -2.29 10.17
C GLY A 45 5.81 -1.21 10.81
N ALA A 46 5.43 0.07 10.69
CA ALA A 46 6.14 1.16 11.35
C ALA A 46 6.05 1.06 12.88
N LEU A 47 4.87 0.80 13.42
CA LEU A 47 4.67 0.62 14.87
C LEU A 47 5.45 -0.60 15.40
N HIS A 48 5.44 -1.70 14.65
CA HIS A 48 6.20 -2.90 14.98
C HIS A 48 7.71 -2.63 14.99
N ALA A 49 8.24 -2.02 13.92
CA ALA A 49 9.66 -1.65 13.81
C ALA A 49 10.11 -0.65 14.87
N TRP A 50 9.20 0.21 15.34
CA TRP A 50 9.47 1.16 16.43
C TRP A 50 9.52 0.48 17.81
N GLY A 51 8.76 -0.60 17.98
CA GLY A 51 8.68 -1.39 19.21
C GLY A 51 9.80 -2.42 19.36
N GLU A 52 10.41 -2.88 18.27
CA GLU A 52 11.51 -3.86 18.32
C GLU A 52 12.88 -3.23 18.64
N PRO A 53 13.59 -3.71 19.67
CA PRO A 53 14.99 -3.39 19.90
C PRO A 53 15.92 -4.31 19.06
N PRO A 54 17.00 -3.79 18.45
CA PRO A 54 17.38 -2.39 18.40
C PRO A 54 16.47 -1.59 17.45
N ARG A 55 16.01 -0.42 17.91
CA ARG A 55 15.08 0.42 17.15
C ARG A 55 15.71 0.86 15.83
N SER A 56 15.17 0.38 14.72
CA SER A 56 15.63 0.75 13.38
C SER A 56 14.83 1.94 12.86
N ILE A 57 15.42 3.13 12.96
CA ILE A 57 14.81 4.38 12.50
C ILE A 57 14.57 4.32 10.98
N SER A 58 15.54 3.82 10.22
CA SER A 58 15.43 3.69 8.76
C SER A 58 14.31 2.74 8.35
N TRP A 59 14.14 1.62 9.07
CA TRP A 59 13.08 0.67 8.79
C TRP A 59 11.69 1.22 9.14
N THR A 60 11.57 1.87 10.30
CA THR A 60 10.33 2.56 10.70
C THR A 60 9.94 3.63 9.68
N ALA A 61 10.92 4.43 9.24
CA ALA A 61 10.71 5.48 8.25
C ALA A 61 10.30 4.90 6.88
N ALA A 62 10.89 3.78 6.45
CA ALA A 62 10.53 3.12 5.20
C ALA A 62 9.06 2.66 5.22
N TRP A 63 8.60 2.07 6.32
CA TRP A 63 7.20 1.73 6.52
C TRP A 63 6.29 2.96 6.50
N GLY A 64 6.66 4.00 7.25
CA GLY A 64 5.90 5.26 7.29
C GLY A 64 5.75 5.91 5.90
N LEU A 65 6.84 6.01 5.14
CA LEU A 65 6.84 6.55 3.78
C LEU A 65 5.98 5.70 2.83
N GLY A 66 6.05 4.37 2.94
CA GLY A 66 5.19 3.47 2.19
C GLY A 66 3.70 3.71 2.46
N GLY A 67 3.35 3.94 3.72
CA GLY A 67 1.97 4.26 4.13
C GLY A 67 1.49 5.60 3.57
N ILE A 68 2.33 6.64 3.64
CA ILE A 68 2.04 7.96 3.06
C ILE A 68 1.82 7.86 1.55
N LEU A 69 2.67 7.11 0.85
CA LEU A 69 2.56 6.93 -0.60
C LEU A 69 1.27 6.20 -0.99
N ALA A 70 0.91 5.14 -0.26
CA ALA A 70 -0.34 4.40 -0.48
C ALA A 70 -1.58 5.30 -0.24
N ALA A 71 -1.59 6.05 0.86
CA ALA A 71 -2.67 6.99 1.15
C ALA A 71 -2.77 8.13 0.11
N GLY A 72 -1.62 8.65 -0.34
CA GLY A 72 -1.55 9.65 -1.41
C GLY A 72 -2.15 9.12 -2.72
N LEU A 73 -1.82 7.88 -3.10
CA LEU A 73 -2.42 7.23 -4.28
C LEU A 73 -3.94 7.06 -4.16
N ALA A 74 -4.43 6.68 -2.97
CA ALA A 74 -5.87 6.59 -2.71
C ALA A 74 -6.57 7.95 -2.88
N LEU A 75 -5.99 9.01 -2.33
CA LEU A 75 -6.51 10.38 -2.45
C LEU A 75 -6.54 10.84 -3.91
N LEU A 76 -5.45 10.63 -4.65
CA LEU A 76 -5.37 10.96 -6.07
C LEU A 76 -6.41 10.19 -6.89
N ARG A 77 -6.62 8.91 -6.58
CA ARG A 77 -7.67 8.11 -7.23
C ARG A 77 -9.07 8.61 -6.88
N TYR A 78 -9.28 9.03 -5.63
CA TYR A 78 -10.55 9.61 -5.18
C TYR A 78 -10.88 10.90 -5.92
N GLN A 79 -9.89 11.74 -6.20
CA GLN A 79 -10.06 13.00 -6.94
C GLN A 79 -10.25 12.79 -8.46
N ARG A 80 -9.83 11.65 -9.02
CA ARG A 80 -10.08 11.35 -10.43
C ARG A 80 -11.55 10.99 -10.68
N PRO A 81 -12.20 11.61 -11.68
CA PRO A 81 -13.57 11.28 -12.09
C PRO A 81 -13.67 9.87 -12.68
#